data_AF-A0A255RBJ2-F1
#
_entry.id   AF-A0A255RBJ2-F1
#
_cell.length_a   1.000
_cell.length_b   1.000
_cell.length_c   1.000
_cell.angle_alpha   90.00
_cell.angle_beta   90.00
_cell.angle_gamma   90.00
#
_symmetry.space_group_name_H-M   'P 1'
#
loop_
_entity.id
_entity.type
_entity.pdbx_description
1 polymer ?
#
loop_
_entity_poly.entity_id
_entity_poly.type
_entity_poly.pdbx_seq_one_letter_code
_entity_poly.pdbx_strand_id
1 'polypeptide(L)'
;MRSLLKYLAEKWNNWTGDHEMELAIRKHLTKNGYFGGTVQLENVRLVAVQRPGWLQIYRFDATARLQVEQSDGPDPDPVYHQLYGLVKDDIRHKMTIVRVFQHPAERRELYRRWAEGLIELRGAHGLG
;
A
#
# COMPACT_ATOMS: atom_id res chain seq x y z
N MET A 1 26.14 16.05 3.88
CA MET A 1 25.58 16.11 2.50
C MET A 1 25.00 14.77 2.01
N ARG A 2 25.69 13.62 2.16
CA ARG A 2 25.16 12.28 1.78
C ARG A 2 23.88 11.87 2.54
N SER A 3 23.71 12.29 3.80
CA SER A 3 22.52 12.00 4.61
C SER A 3 21.25 12.68 4.11
N LEU A 4 21.34 13.91 3.60
CA LEU A 4 20.18 14.68 3.15
C LEU A 4 19.64 14.13 1.83
N LEU A 5 20.54 13.72 0.92
CA LEU A 5 20.19 13.07 -0.34
C LEU A 5 19.55 11.70 -0.12
N LYS A 6 20.04 10.91 0.85
CA LYS A 6 19.41 9.64 1.25
C LYS A 6 18.00 9.88 1.82
N TYR A 7 17.85 10.84 2.73
CA TYR A 7 16.57 11.20 3.32
C TYR A 7 15.56 11.68 2.25
N LEU A 8 15.99 12.52 1.30
CA LEU A 8 15.13 12.98 0.21
C LEU A 8 14.76 11.85 -0.75
N ALA A 9 15.70 10.93 -1.04
CA ALA A 9 15.43 9.76 -1.86
C ALA A 9 14.45 8.78 -1.17
N GLU A 10 14.60 8.55 0.13
CA GLU A 10 13.66 7.76 0.95
C GLU A 10 12.27 8.39 0.96
N LYS A 11 12.21 9.72 1.19
CA LYS A 11 10.95 10.47 1.14
C LYS A 11 10.29 10.34 -0.24
N TRP A 12 11.06 10.41 -1.32
CA TRP A 12 10.54 10.23 -2.69
C TRP A 12 10.12 8.78 -3.01
N ASN A 13 10.79 7.79 -2.42
CA ASN A 13 10.45 6.38 -2.57
C ASN A 13 9.19 5.99 -1.79
N ASN A 14 8.96 6.66 -0.66
CA ASN A 14 7.82 6.41 0.23
C ASN A 14 6.64 7.35 -0.06
N TRP A 15 6.81 8.34 -0.91
CA TRP A 15 5.75 9.27 -1.28
C TRP A 15 4.77 8.61 -2.25
N THR A 16 3.51 8.56 -1.84
CA THR A 16 2.37 8.07 -2.64
C THR A 16 2.00 9.00 -3.79
N GLY A 17 2.42 10.28 -3.74
CA GLY A 17 2.02 11.32 -4.70
C GLY A 17 0.57 11.80 -4.56
N ASP A 18 -0.26 11.06 -3.83
CA ASP A 18 -1.70 11.27 -3.68
C ASP A 18 -2.11 11.08 -2.21
N HIS A 19 -2.67 12.15 -1.63
CA HIS A 19 -3.12 12.17 -0.25
C HIS A 19 -4.43 11.39 -0.04
N GLU A 20 -5.33 11.38 -1.01
CA GLU A 20 -6.60 10.64 -0.91
C GLU A 20 -6.34 9.13 -0.92
N MET A 21 -5.41 8.67 -1.78
CA MET A 21 -4.97 7.28 -1.77
C MET A 21 -4.32 6.90 -0.43
N GLU A 22 -3.44 7.75 0.11
CA GLU A 22 -2.83 7.50 1.42
C GLU A 22 -3.89 7.37 2.51
N LEU A 23 -4.84 8.29 2.58
CA LEU A 23 -5.96 8.24 3.52
C LEU A 23 -6.80 6.97 3.35
N ALA A 24 -7.06 6.55 2.11
CA ALA A 24 -7.80 5.33 1.82
C ALA A 24 -7.06 4.09 2.33
N ILE A 25 -5.73 4.02 2.15
CA ILE A 25 -4.89 2.93 2.67
C ILE A 25 -4.94 2.91 4.20
N ARG A 26 -4.71 4.05 4.85
CA ARG A 26 -4.72 4.15 6.32
C ARG A 26 -6.08 3.76 6.90
N LYS A 27 -7.18 4.25 6.31
CA LYS A 27 -8.54 3.90 6.69
C LYS A 27 -8.83 2.40 6.49
N HIS A 28 -8.32 1.81 5.42
CA HIS A 28 -8.43 0.37 5.18
C HIS A 28 -7.70 -0.42 6.27
N LEU A 29 -6.47 -0.03 6.63
CA LEU A 29 -5.70 -0.69 7.68
C LEU A 29 -6.38 -0.58 9.05
N THR A 30 -6.93 0.59 9.41
CA THR A 30 -7.74 0.76 10.63
C THR A 30 -8.92 -0.20 10.68
N LYS A 31 -9.65 -0.35 9.56
CA LYS A 31 -10.78 -1.28 9.49
C LYS A 31 -10.38 -2.75 9.63
N ASN A 32 -9.12 -3.10 9.36
CA ASN A 32 -8.60 -4.47 9.45
C ASN A 32 -7.78 -4.70 10.74
N GLY A 33 -7.99 -3.89 11.78
CA GLY A 33 -7.39 -4.11 13.10
C GLY A 33 -5.95 -3.61 13.23
N TYR A 34 -5.54 -2.62 12.44
CA TYR A 34 -4.22 -1.98 12.57
C TYR A 34 -4.33 -0.51 12.97
N PHE A 35 -3.31 0.05 13.60
CA PHE A 35 -3.24 1.49 13.87
C PHE A 35 -2.89 2.30 12.60
N GLY A 36 -3.87 2.52 11.72
CA GLY A 36 -3.70 3.17 10.41
C GLY A 36 -2.99 4.53 10.43
N GLY A 37 -3.17 5.32 11.50
CA GLY A 37 -2.53 6.63 11.67
C GLY A 37 -1.01 6.56 11.87
N THR A 38 -0.48 5.41 12.29
CA THR A 38 0.95 5.21 12.58
C THR A 38 1.65 4.30 11.55
N VAL A 39 0.94 3.91 10.51
CA VAL A 39 1.49 3.03 9.47
C VAL A 39 2.61 3.73 8.72
N GLN A 40 3.72 3.00 8.55
CA GLN A 40 4.81 3.36 7.65
C GLN A 40 4.53 2.74 6.28
N LEU A 41 4.32 3.58 5.27
CA LEU A 41 4.12 3.16 3.89
C LEU A 41 5.44 3.25 3.12
N GLU A 42 5.70 2.23 2.31
CA GLU A 42 6.93 2.09 1.55
C GLU A 42 6.61 1.59 0.14
N ASN A 43 7.55 1.81 -0.79
CA ASN A 43 7.49 1.26 -2.15
C ASN A 43 6.17 1.55 -2.88
N VAL A 44 5.55 2.70 -2.62
CA VAL A 44 4.31 3.08 -3.28
C VAL A 44 4.60 3.42 -4.73
N ARG A 45 4.13 2.57 -5.65
CA ARG A 45 4.47 2.64 -7.07
C ARG A 45 3.28 2.27 -7.95
N LEU A 46 3.06 3.07 -8.99
CA LEU A 46 2.19 2.70 -10.10
C LEU A 46 2.82 1.53 -10.85
N VAL A 47 2.07 0.43 -11.00
CA VAL A 47 2.56 -0.83 -11.58
C VAL A 47 1.79 -1.25 -12.83
N ALA A 48 0.53 -0.85 -12.97
CA ALA A 48 -0.22 -1.06 -14.20
C ALA A 48 -1.23 0.07 -14.44
N VAL A 49 -1.55 0.32 -15.72
CA VAL A 49 -2.44 1.42 -16.11
C VAL A 49 -3.22 1.09 -17.39
N GLN A 50 -4.46 1.55 -17.47
CA GLN A 50 -5.23 1.63 -18.72
C GLN A 50 -5.08 3.03 -19.33
N ARG A 51 -4.68 3.15 -20.61
CA ARG A 51 -4.65 4.44 -21.31
C ARG A 51 -6.08 4.95 -21.56
N PRO A 52 -6.34 6.27 -21.42
CA PRO A 52 -5.38 7.36 -21.20
C PRO A 52 -4.91 7.58 -19.75
N GLY A 53 -5.30 6.75 -18.78
CA GLY A 53 -4.84 6.80 -17.39
C GLY A 53 -5.94 6.60 -16.34
N TRP A 54 -7.14 6.21 -16.76
CA TRP A 54 -8.34 6.19 -15.92
C TRP A 54 -8.37 5.08 -14.87
N LEU A 55 -7.76 3.95 -15.19
CA LEU A 55 -7.64 2.81 -14.29
C LEU A 55 -6.16 2.61 -13.99
N GLN A 56 -5.81 2.68 -12.73
CA GLN A 56 -4.44 2.59 -12.25
C GLN A 56 -4.34 1.56 -11.14
N ILE A 57 -3.23 0.82 -11.12
CA ILE A 57 -2.93 -0.13 -10.05
C ILE A 57 -1.61 0.29 -9.42
N TYR A 58 -1.64 0.50 -8.12
CA TYR A 58 -0.47 0.77 -7.30
C TYR A 58 -0.15 -0.43 -6.43
N ARG A 59 1.14 -0.70 -6.26
CA ARG A 59 1.62 -1.53 -5.15
C ARG A 59 2.11 -0.66 -4.03
N PHE A 60 2.08 -1.19 -2.81
CA PHE A 60 2.79 -0.65 -1.67
C PHE A 60 3.20 -1.77 -0.72
N ASP A 61 4.14 -1.48 0.15
CA ASP A 61 4.44 -2.25 1.34
C ASP A 61 4.10 -1.40 2.57
N ALA A 62 3.74 -2.03 3.68
CA ALA A 62 3.38 -1.33 4.89
C ALA A 62 3.88 -2.06 6.13
N THR A 63 4.50 -1.32 7.04
CA THR A 63 4.73 -1.81 8.41
C THR A 63 3.65 -1.21 9.31
N ALA A 64 2.83 -2.07 9.90
CA ALA A 64 1.63 -1.67 10.62
C ALA A 64 1.57 -2.32 12.01
N ARG A 65 1.28 -1.52 13.04
CA ARG A 65 1.04 -2.02 14.40
C ARG A 65 -0.35 -2.63 14.51
N LEU A 66 -0.44 -3.84 15.06
CA LEU A 66 -1.70 -4.52 15.34
C LEU A 66 -2.42 -3.80 16.50
N GLN A 67 -3.72 -3.57 16.33
CA GLN A 67 -4.61 -3.10 17.38
C GLN A 67 -5.10 -4.29 18.17
N VAL A 68 -4.43 -4.56 19.30
CA VAL A 68 -4.86 -5.56 20.27
C VAL A 68 -5.97 -4.94 21.13
N GLU A 69 -7.01 -5.71 21.45
CA GLU A 69 -8.04 -5.27 22.38
C GLU A 69 -7.40 -4.99 23.75
N GLN A 70 -7.75 -3.84 24.36
CA GLN A 70 -7.31 -3.53 25.71
C GLN A 70 -7.95 -4.54 26.66
N SER A 71 -7.10 -5.30 27.33
CA SER A 71 -7.49 -6.17 28.44
C SER A 71 -7.20 -5.46 29.77
N ASP A 72 -7.87 -5.86 30.86
CA ASP A 72 -7.67 -5.31 32.21
C ASP A 72 -6.27 -5.58 32.82
N GLY A 73 -5.34 -6.12 32.03
CA GLY A 73 -3.95 -6.38 32.40
C GLY A 73 -2.97 -5.29 31.93
N PRO A 74 -1.67 -5.46 32.20
CA PRO A 74 -0.63 -4.58 31.65
C PRO A 74 -0.69 -4.56 30.12
N ASP A 75 -0.44 -3.39 29.53
CA ASP A 75 -0.44 -3.21 28.08
C ASP A 75 0.51 -4.24 27.43
N PRO A 76 0.04 -5.04 26.45
CA PRO A 76 0.89 -5.99 25.77
C PRO A 76 1.93 -5.26 24.91
N ASP A 77 3.07 -5.91 24.70
CA ASP A 77 4.12 -5.40 23.81
C ASP A 77 3.56 -5.14 22.40
N PRO A 78 3.99 -4.04 21.74
CA PRO A 78 3.46 -3.69 20.43
C PRO A 78 3.90 -4.71 19.38
N VAL A 79 2.91 -5.34 18.74
CA VAL A 79 3.12 -6.26 17.62
C VAL A 79 3.04 -5.52 16.30
N TYR A 80 4.06 -5.69 15.45
CA TYR A 80 4.13 -5.09 14.12
C TYR A 80 4.08 -6.18 13.05
N HIS A 81 3.28 -5.95 12.01
CA HIS A 81 3.23 -6.81 10.83
C HIS A 81 3.79 -6.09 9.61
N GLN A 82 4.53 -6.85 8.79
CA GLN A 82 4.84 -6.46 7.43
C GLN A 82 3.69 -6.88 6.52
N LEU A 83 3.15 -5.92 5.77
CA LEU A 83 2.00 -6.10 4.91
C LEU A 83 2.37 -5.73 3.47
N TYR A 84 1.74 -6.44 2.54
CA TYR A 84 1.89 -6.25 1.11
C TYR A 84 0.57 -5.73 0.55
N GLY A 85 0.59 -4.57 -0.07
CA GLY A 85 -0.63 -3.86 -0.48
C GLY A 85 -0.78 -3.70 -2.00
N LEU A 86 -2.05 -3.63 -2.43
CA LEU A 86 -2.46 -3.15 -3.75
C LEU A 86 -3.57 -2.11 -3.61
N VAL A 87 -3.52 -1.10 -4.48
CA VAL A 87 -4.62 -0.17 -4.71
C VAL A 87 -5.02 -0.26 -6.18
N LYS A 88 -6.32 -0.42 -6.44
CA LYS A 88 -6.92 -0.23 -7.76
C LYS A 88 -7.75 1.03 -7.71
N ASP A 89 -7.35 2.00 -8.51
CA ASP A 89 -8.01 3.30 -8.58
C ASP A 89 -8.64 3.50 -9.96
N ASP A 90 -9.96 3.69 -9.99
CA ASP A 90 -10.73 3.99 -11.20
C ASP A 90 -11.40 5.36 -11.05
N ILE A 91 -10.79 6.35 -11.70
CA ILE A 91 -11.21 7.75 -11.62
C ILE A 91 -12.59 7.95 -12.23
N ARG A 92 -12.96 7.17 -13.27
CA ARG A 92 -14.28 7.31 -13.94
C ARG A 92 -15.43 6.96 -13.00
N HIS A 93 -15.20 5.97 -12.15
CA HIS A 93 -16.19 5.47 -11.20
C HIS A 93 -15.98 6.02 -9.78
N LYS A 94 -14.99 6.90 -9.57
CA LYS A 94 -14.57 7.42 -8.25
C LYS A 94 -14.36 6.29 -7.23
N MET A 95 -13.72 5.22 -7.69
CA MET A 95 -13.61 3.97 -6.95
C MET A 95 -12.15 3.65 -6.66
N THR A 96 -11.81 3.64 -5.37
CA THR A 96 -10.50 3.23 -4.89
C THR A 96 -10.65 1.96 -4.04
N ILE A 97 -10.11 0.85 -4.54
CA ILE A 97 -10.13 -0.44 -3.86
C ILE A 97 -8.75 -0.72 -3.29
N VAL A 98 -8.65 -0.79 -1.97
CA VAL A 98 -7.44 -1.18 -1.26
C VAL A 98 -7.53 -2.64 -0.82
N ARG A 99 -6.43 -3.39 -0.96
CA ARG A 99 -6.25 -4.74 -0.40
C ARG A 99 -4.86 -4.86 0.20
N VAL A 100 -4.77 -5.56 1.33
CA VAL A 100 -3.52 -5.86 2.03
C VAL A 100 -3.43 -7.34 2.33
N PHE A 101 -2.21 -7.86 2.32
CA PHE A 101 -1.90 -9.28 2.46
C PHE A 101 -0.72 -9.46 3.40
N GLN A 102 -0.69 -10.58 4.13
CA GLN A 102 0.47 -10.97 4.92
C GLN A 102 1.53 -11.66 4.06
N HIS A 103 1.12 -12.34 2.98
CA HIS A 103 2.04 -13.02 2.07
C HIS A 103 2.14 -12.31 0.72
N PRO A 104 3.36 -12.15 0.17
CA PRO A 104 3.56 -11.47 -1.11
C PRO A 104 2.98 -12.26 -2.30
N ALA A 105 2.81 -13.58 -2.17
CA ALA A 105 2.21 -14.43 -3.19
C ALA A 105 0.72 -14.12 -3.42
N GLU A 106 -0.03 -13.85 -2.35
CA GLU A 106 -1.45 -13.46 -2.44
C GLU A 106 -1.61 -12.12 -3.16
N ARG A 107 -0.71 -11.17 -2.87
CA ARG A 107 -0.64 -9.91 -3.60
C ARG A 107 -0.40 -10.14 -5.09
N ARG A 108 0.56 -11.00 -5.45
CA ARG A 108 0.88 -11.32 -6.84
C ARG A 108 -0.33 -11.87 -7.58
N GLU A 109 -1.04 -12.79 -6.95
CA GLU A 109 -2.21 -13.43 -7.56
C GLU A 109 -3.36 -12.44 -7.80
N LEU A 110 -3.64 -11.54 -6.84
CA LEU A 110 -4.64 -10.49 -7.08
C LEU A 110 -4.16 -9.50 -8.15
N TYR A 111 -2.88 -9.13 -8.15
CA TYR A 111 -2.32 -8.22 -9.15
C TYR A 111 -2.54 -8.75 -10.57
N ARG A 112 -2.22 -10.03 -10.84
CA ARG A 112 -2.40 -10.64 -12.17
C ARG A 112 -3.84 -10.50 -12.67
N ARG A 113 -4.81 -10.78 -11.81
CA ARG A 113 -6.24 -10.63 -12.13
C ARG A 113 -6.65 -9.18 -12.37
N TRP A 114 -6.09 -8.24 -11.61
CA TRP A 114 -6.42 -6.83 -11.78
C TRP A 114 -5.74 -6.19 -12.99
N ALA A 115 -4.52 -6.63 -13.32
CA ALA A 115 -3.69 -6.12 -14.39
C ALA A 115 -4.03 -6.73 -15.77
N GLU A 116 -4.94 -7.70 -15.82
CA GLU A 116 -5.39 -8.30 -17.08
C GLU A 116 -5.88 -7.22 -18.06
N GLY A 117 -5.23 -7.15 -19.23
CA GLY A 117 -5.53 -6.17 -20.28
C GLY A 117 -5.03 -4.74 -20.01
N LEU A 118 -4.26 -4.51 -18.94
CA LEU A 118 -3.62 -3.23 -18.64
C LEU A 118 -2.17 -3.20 -19.16
N ILE A 119 -1.62 -1.99 -19.30
CA ILE A 119 -0.21 -1.79 -19.60
C ILE A 119 0.57 -1.90 -18.29
N GLU A 120 1.43 -2.90 -18.20
CA GLU A 120 2.35 -3.08 -17.08
C GLU A 120 3.54 -2.13 -17.18
N LEU A 121 3.91 -1.51 -16.05
CA LEU A 121 5.02 -0.59 -15.95
C LEU A 121 6.24 -1.27 -15.33
N ARG A 122 7.42 -0.65 -15.45
CA ARG A 122 8.67 -1.16 -14.86
C ARG A 122 8.58 -1.46 -13.36
N GLY A 123 7.69 -0.75 -12.65
CA GLY A 123 7.40 -0.98 -11.23
C GLY A 123 6.75 -2.34 -10.93
N ALA A 124 6.24 -3.07 -11.93
CA ALA A 124 5.60 -4.37 -11.76
C ALA A 124 6.59 -5.52 -11.48
N HIS A 125 7.91 -5.26 -11.46
CA HIS A 125 8.90 -6.30 -11.25
C HIS A 125 8.65 -7.07 -9.93
N GLY A 126 8.56 -8.40 -10.03
CA GLY A 126 8.21 -9.31 -8.93
C GLY A 126 6.70 -9.56 -8.72
N LEU A 127 5.83 -8.86 -9.49
CA LEU A 127 4.37 -9.04 -9.51
C LEU A 127 3.86 -9.82 -10.74
N GLY A 128 4.67 -9.95 -11.80
CA GLY A 128 4.41 -10.83 -12.94
C GLY A 128 4.46 -12.31 -12.58
#